data_AF-A0A7Z9VFP9-F1
#
_entry.id   AF-A0A7Z9VFP9-F1
#
_cell.length_a   1.000
_cell.length_b   1.000
_cell.length_c   1.000
_cell.angle_alpha   90.00
_cell.angle_beta   90.00
_cell.angle_gamma   90.00
#
_symmetry.space_group_name_H-M   'P 1'
#
loop_
_entity.id
_entity.type
_entity.pdbx_description
1 polymer ?
#
loop_
_entity_poly.entity_id
_entity_poly.type
_entity_poly.pdbx_seq_one_letter_code
_entity_poly.pdbx_strand_id
1 'polypeptide(L)'
;LPNIASGELRLQAFGVTEPTSGTDTSRIRTTAVRDGDDYIINGQKVWTSRAEHSDLMLVLARTQPRDAGKRPHDGMSVFIIDMQDAKSKGLSIKPLRAMLNHATTEVFFDDLRVPAKNLIGEEGKGFRYLLDGLNAERILISAEAIGDARWFIEKASAYAGERRVFDRPIGQNQGIQFPIARAYAATEAADLMVQKAIGLFDQGEACGSEANMAKLLSADASWAAADMCLQTHGGFGFAEEYDVERKFRETRLYQVAPISTNLILSYIAEHVLGLPRSF
;
A
#
# COMPACT_ATOMS: atom_id res chain seq x y z
N LEU A 1 19.12 5.86 -10.78
CA LEU A 1 18.76 6.42 -9.46
C LEU A 1 18.66 7.95 -9.47
N PRO A 2 19.68 8.75 -9.86
CA PRO A 2 19.55 10.21 -9.93
C PRO A 2 18.35 10.70 -10.76
N ASN A 3 18.13 10.13 -11.95
CA ASN A 3 16.99 10.49 -12.81
C ASN A 3 15.62 10.09 -12.22
N ILE A 4 15.59 9.08 -11.34
CA ILE A 4 14.37 8.74 -10.58
C ILE A 4 14.11 9.81 -9.52
N ALA A 5 15.15 10.20 -8.78
CA ALA A 5 15.04 11.23 -7.74
C ALA A 5 14.67 12.61 -8.29
N SER A 6 15.12 12.97 -9.50
CA SER A 6 14.72 14.20 -10.17
C SER A 6 13.31 14.15 -10.78
N GLY A 7 12.71 12.95 -10.89
CA GLY A 7 11.43 12.73 -11.55
C GLY A 7 11.48 12.70 -13.08
N GLU A 8 12.66 12.81 -13.68
CA GLU A 8 12.86 12.67 -15.14
C GLU A 8 12.49 11.26 -15.62
N LEU A 9 12.84 10.25 -14.82
CA LEU A 9 12.50 8.86 -15.06
C LEU A 9 11.53 8.40 -13.97
N ARG A 10 10.38 7.85 -14.37
CA ARG A 10 9.31 7.44 -13.46
C ARG A 10 9.39 5.95 -13.15
N LEU A 11 9.73 5.63 -11.91
CA LEU A 11 9.65 4.27 -11.35
C LEU A 11 8.58 4.25 -10.24
N GLN A 12 7.32 4.08 -10.64
CA GLN A 12 6.16 4.09 -9.72
C GLN A 12 5.41 2.76 -9.70
N ALA A 13 5.77 1.82 -10.59
CA ALA A 13 5.09 0.55 -10.77
C ALA A 13 5.92 -0.62 -10.20
N PHE A 14 5.27 -1.45 -9.39
CA PHE A 14 5.84 -2.70 -8.90
C PHE A 14 4.82 -3.84 -9.03
N GLY A 15 5.07 -4.74 -9.99
CA GLY A 15 4.28 -5.94 -10.19
C GLY A 15 4.66 -7.06 -9.22
N VAL A 16 4.00 -7.13 -8.07
CA VAL A 16 4.16 -8.21 -7.06
C VAL A 16 2.95 -9.14 -7.08
N THR A 17 1.77 -8.58 -6.81
CA THR A 17 0.51 -9.29 -6.63
C THR A 17 0.00 -9.90 -7.94
N GLU A 18 -0.63 -11.06 -7.82
CA GLU A 18 -1.26 -11.80 -8.91
C GLU A 18 -2.74 -12.06 -8.59
N PRO A 19 -3.59 -12.35 -9.59
CA PRO A 19 -5.01 -12.63 -9.36
C PRO A 19 -5.27 -13.75 -8.34
N THR A 20 -4.33 -14.69 -8.20
CA THR A 20 -4.43 -15.83 -7.28
C THR A 20 -3.51 -15.73 -6.06
N SER A 21 -2.67 -14.68 -5.96
CA SER A 21 -1.63 -14.56 -4.92
C SER A 21 -1.40 -13.10 -4.53
N GLY A 22 -1.83 -12.70 -3.33
CA GLY A 22 -1.50 -11.41 -2.72
C GLY A 22 -0.77 -11.62 -1.39
N THR A 23 -1.55 -11.88 -0.34
CA THR A 23 -1.10 -12.19 1.02
C THR A 23 -0.03 -13.29 1.06
N ASP A 24 -0.27 -14.42 0.39
CA ASP A 24 0.74 -15.47 0.22
C ASP A 24 1.53 -15.25 -1.08
N THR A 25 2.45 -14.28 -1.03
CA THR A 25 3.33 -13.95 -2.16
C THR A 25 4.21 -15.13 -2.58
N SER A 26 4.39 -16.16 -1.74
CA SER A 26 5.16 -17.35 -2.13
C SER A 26 4.49 -18.16 -3.25
N ARG A 27 3.21 -17.92 -3.55
CA ARG A 27 2.42 -18.69 -4.53
C ARG A 27 2.33 -18.06 -5.91
N ILE A 28 3.03 -16.94 -6.13
CA ILE A 28 3.06 -16.32 -7.46
C ILE A 28 3.51 -17.32 -8.53
N ARG A 29 2.92 -17.18 -9.72
CA ARG A 29 3.06 -18.06 -10.88
C ARG A 29 3.77 -17.39 -12.04
N THR A 30 3.91 -16.07 -12.05
CA THR A 30 4.74 -15.37 -13.04
C THR A 30 6.15 -15.95 -12.99
N THR A 31 6.64 -16.45 -14.11
CA THR A 31 7.96 -17.08 -14.24
C THR A 31 8.93 -16.15 -14.96
N ALA A 32 10.22 -16.36 -14.73
CA ALA A 32 11.31 -15.80 -15.50
C ALA A 32 12.29 -16.93 -15.79
N VAL A 33 12.31 -17.44 -17.03
CA VAL A 33 13.16 -18.57 -17.43
C VAL A 33 14.38 -18.04 -18.16
N ARG A 34 15.58 -18.44 -17.74
CA ARG A 34 16.81 -17.98 -18.36
C ARG A 34 16.96 -18.56 -19.78
N ASP A 35 17.28 -17.69 -20.74
CA ASP A 35 17.56 -18.04 -22.13
C ASP A 35 18.76 -17.22 -22.65
N GLY A 36 19.94 -17.82 -22.57
CA GLY A 36 21.22 -17.17 -22.87
C GLY A 36 21.51 -15.99 -21.93
N ASP A 37 21.62 -14.79 -22.52
CA ASP A 37 21.89 -13.52 -21.82
C ASP A 37 20.61 -12.79 -21.40
N ASP A 38 19.45 -13.41 -21.58
CA ASP A 38 18.14 -12.87 -21.22
C ASP A 38 17.36 -13.81 -20.28
N TYR A 39 16.24 -13.31 -19.77
CA TYR A 39 15.15 -14.08 -19.18
C TYR A 39 13.88 -13.87 -20.00
N ILE A 40 13.09 -14.92 -20.15
CA ILE A 40 11.74 -14.86 -20.73
C ILE A 40 10.74 -14.85 -19.59
N ILE A 41 10.00 -13.74 -19.46
CA ILE A 41 9.00 -13.54 -18.42
C ILE A 41 7.61 -13.83 -18.96
N ASN A 42 6.87 -14.69 -18.27
CA ASN A 42 5.50 -15.06 -18.60
C ASN A 42 4.61 -15.00 -17.36
N GLY A 43 3.43 -14.38 -17.48
CA GLY A 43 2.45 -14.35 -16.39
C GLY A 43 1.60 -13.09 -16.34
N GLN A 44 1.03 -12.83 -15.17
CA GLN A 44 0.12 -11.72 -14.94
C GLN A 44 0.32 -11.15 -13.55
N LYS A 45 0.36 -9.82 -13.47
CA LYS A 45 0.26 -9.03 -12.25
C LYS A 45 -1.05 -8.24 -12.23
N VAL A 46 -1.49 -7.90 -11.03
CA VAL A 46 -2.72 -7.15 -10.78
C VAL A 46 -2.52 -6.21 -9.61
N TRP A 47 -3.31 -5.14 -9.55
CA TRP A 47 -3.18 -4.07 -8.56
C TRP A 47 -1.88 -3.26 -8.71
N THR A 48 -1.26 -3.30 -9.90
CA THR A 48 -0.04 -2.54 -10.17
C THR A 48 -0.40 -1.08 -10.37
N SER A 49 -0.04 -0.25 -9.39
CA SER A 49 -0.32 1.18 -9.41
C SER A 49 0.52 1.89 -10.49
N ARG A 50 -0.11 2.82 -11.21
CA ARG A 50 0.52 3.78 -12.13
C ARG A 50 1.41 3.17 -13.22
N ALA A 51 1.16 1.92 -13.64
CA ALA A 51 1.94 1.27 -14.70
C ALA A 51 1.85 2.00 -16.05
N GLU A 52 0.69 2.59 -16.38
CA GLU A 52 0.51 3.40 -17.60
C GLU A 52 1.36 4.69 -17.61
N HIS A 53 1.78 5.15 -16.42
CA HIS A 53 2.49 6.40 -16.22
C HIS A 53 3.94 6.21 -15.77
N SER A 54 4.46 4.98 -15.88
CA SER A 54 5.83 4.64 -15.47
C SER A 54 6.71 4.35 -16.67
N ASP A 55 7.95 4.82 -16.60
CA ASP A 55 9.01 4.52 -17.58
C ASP A 55 9.70 3.20 -17.24
N LEU A 56 9.82 2.90 -15.94
CA LEU A 56 10.35 1.64 -15.43
C LEU A 56 9.34 0.95 -14.52
N MET A 57 9.41 -0.38 -14.46
CA MET A 57 8.63 -1.21 -13.54
C MET A 57 9.52 -2.26 -12.89
N LEU A 58 9.34 -2.48 -11.59
CA LEU A 58 9.87 -3.67 -10.91
C LEU A 58 8.90 -4.82 -11.07
N VAL A 59 9.40 -6.04 -11.28
CA VAL A 59 8.58 -7.26 -11.34
C VAL A 59 9.20 -8.35 -10.50
N LEU A 60 8.38 -8.94 -9.63
CA LEU A 60 8.72 -10.15 -8.90
C LEU A 60 8.23 -11.38 -9.68
N ALA A 61 9.16 -12.26 -10.05
CA ALA A 61 8.86 -13.49 -10.79
C ALA A 61 9.62 -14.69 -10.19
N ARG A 62 9.12 -15.90 -10.41
CA ARG A 62 9.83 -17.14 -10.07
C ARG A 62 10.87 -17.48 -11.13
N THR A 63 12.13 -17.54 -10.72
CA THR A 63 13.21 -18.13 -11.53
C THR A 63 13.41 -19.61 -11.22
N GLN A 64 12.88 -20.09 -10.09
CA GLN A 64 12.91 -21.50 -9.69
C GLN A 64 11.56 -21.96 -9.14
N PRO A 65 11.24 -23.27 -9.24
CA PRO A 65 10.08 -23.87 -8.59
C PRO A 65 10.00 -23.55 -7.08
N ARG A 66 8.78 -23.48 -6.53
CA ARG A 66 8.54 -23.12 -5.12
C ARG A 66 9.20 -24.06 -4.12
N ASP A 67 9.36 -25.31 -4.50
CA ASP A 67 9.95 -26.40 -3.72
C ASP A 67 11.45 -26.59 -3.97
N ALA A 68 12.07 -25.79 -4.84
CA ALA A 68 13.51 -25.86 -5.11
C ALA A 68 14.38 -25.35 -3.94
N GLY A 69 13.81 -24.50 -3.07
CA GLY A 69 14.50 -23.91 -1.93
C GLY A 69 14.08 -24.46 -0.57
N LYS A 70 14.74 -23.98 0.50
CA LYS A 70 14.41 -24.38 1.88
C LYS A 70 13.11 -23.76 2.36
N ARG A 71 12.80 -22.57 1.87
CA ARG A 71 11.62 -21.79 2.25
C ARG A 71 10.75 -21.53 1.03
N PRO A 72 9.42 -21.44 1.18
CA PRO A 72 8.51 -21.19 0.07
C PRO A 72 8.81 -19.96 -0.79
N HIS A 73 9.41 -18.91 -0.20
CA HIS A 73 9.75 -17.67 -0.90
C HIS A 73 11.14 -17.66 -1.55
N ASP A 74 11.92 -18.73 -1.37
CA ASP A 74 13.16 -18.91 -2.14
C ASP A 74 12.82 -19.16 -3.63
N GLY A 75 13.76 -18.86 -4.53
CA GLY A 75 13.57 -19.07 -5.97
C GLY A 75 12.77 -17.98 -6.68
N MET A 76 12.55 -16.85 -6.01
CA MET A 76 11.91 -15.66 -6.56
C MET A 76 12.97 -14.59 -6.83
N SER A 77 12.84 -13.85 -7.92
CA SER A 77 13.79 -12.83 -8.38
C SER A 77 13.07 -11.53 -8.74
N VAL A 78 13.75 -10.40 -8.58
CA VAL A 78 13.23 -9.08 -8.96
C VAL A 78 13.94 -8.62 -10.22
N PHE A 79 13.18 -8.13 -11.20
CA PHE A 79 13.69 -7.55 -12.43
C PHE A 79 13.25 -6.10 -12.56
N ILE A 80 14.10 -5.27 -13.15
CA ILE A 80 13.70 -3.94 -13.62
C ILE A 80 13.42 -3.97 -15.12
N ILE A 81 12.25 -3.48 -15.52
CA ILE A 81 11.77 -3.52 -16.90
C ILE A 81 11.68 -2.09 -17.42
N ASP A 82 12.27 -1.85 -18.59
CA ASP A 82 11.99 -0.65 -19.38
C ASP A 82 10.62 -0.80 -20.04
N MET A 83 9.67 0.02 -19.61
CA MET A 83 8.26 -0.11 -19.99
C MET A 83 8.01 0.31 -21.43
N GLN A 84 8.82 1.24 -21.98
CA GLN A 84 8.64 1.70 -23.35
C GLN A 84 9.08 0.62 -24.33
N ASP A 85 10.24 0.01 -24.07
CA ASP A 85 10.73 -1.11 -24.88
C ASP A 85 9.81 -2.34 -24.77
N ALA A 86 9.41 -2.68 -23.54
CA ALA A 86 8.63 -3.88 -23.24
C ALA A 86 7.22 -3.87 -23.86
N LYS A 87 6.55 -2.72 -23.97
CA LYS A 87 5.17 -2.61 -24.53
C LYS A 87 5.05 -3.17 -25.94
N SER A 88 6.11 -3.11 -26.73
CA SER A 88 6.16 -3.65 -28.09
C SER A 88 6.62 -5.11 -28.17
N LYS A 89 7.01 -5.71 -27.04
CA LYS A 89 7.74 -6.99 -26.95
C LYS A 89 7.13 -7.98 -25.95
N GLY A 90 5.81 -7.90 -25.72
CA GLY A 90 5.11 -8.86 -24.86
C GLY A 90 4.60 -8.31 -23.52
N LEU A 91 4.74 -7.00 -23.26
CA LEU A 91 4.08 -6.35 -22.12
C LEU A 91 2.75 -5.72 -22.56
N SER A 92 1.65 -6.09 -21.91
CA SER A 92 0.38 -5.37 -22.04
C SER A 92 -0.14 -4.89 -20.70
N ILE A 93 -0.74 -3.70 -20.69
CA ILE A 93 -1.24 -3.02 -19.48
C ILE A 93 -2.72 -2.72 -19.72
N LYS A 94 -3.57 -3.11 -18.76
CA LYS A 94 -5.01 -2.85 -18.81
C LYS A 94 -5.44 -2.07 -17.57
N PRO A 95 -6.06 -0.88 -17.73
CA PRO A 95 -6.61 -0.14 -16.60
C PRO A 95 -7.69 -0.94 -15.87
N LEU A 96 -7.67 -0.89 -14.54
CA LEU A 96 -8.72 -1.42 -13.69
C LEU A 96 -9.58 -0.29 -13.15
N ARG A 97 -10.90 -0.44 -13.33
CA ARG A 97 -11.89 0.44 -12.69
C ARG A 97 -12.03 0.04 -11.22
N ALA A 98 -11.19 0.65 -10.37
CA ALA A 98 -11.26 0.50 -8.92
C ALA A 98 -12.10 1.62 -8.29
N MET A 99 -12.52 1.40 -7.04
CA MET A 99 -13.21 2.41 -6.22
C MET A 99 -12.36 3.69 -6.02
N LEU A 100 -11.04 3.59 -6.19
CA LEU A 100 -10.05 4.61 -5.88
C LEU A 100 -9.29 5.05 -7.13
N ASN A 101 -9.03 6.34 -7.24
CA ASN A 101 -8.35 6.90 -8.40
C ASN A 101 -6.83 6.87 -8.25
N HIS A 102 -6.21 5.70 -8.43
CA HIS A 102 -4.77 5.49 -8.32
C HIS A 102 -4.12 4.98 -9.62
N ALA A 103 -4.86 5.03 -10.74
CA ALA A 103 -4.42 4.52 -12.05
C ALA A 103 -3.88 3.08 -11.95
N THR A 104 -4.66 2.20 -11.33
CA THR A 104 -4.28 0.80 -11.12
C THR A 104 -4.61 -0.06 -12.31
N THR A 105 -3.76 -1.07 -12.52
CA THR A 105 -3.76 -1.86 -13.74
C THR A 105 -3.60 -3.36 -13.48
N GLU A 106 -4.04 -4.14 -14.45
CA GLU A 106 -3.50 -5.48 -14.73
C GLU A 106 -2.33 -5.35 -15.70
N VAL A 107 -1.31 -6.17 -15.49
CA VAL A 107 -0.11 -6.19 -16.32
C VAL A 107 0.14 -7.63 -16.74
N PHE A 108 0.27 -7.87 -18.04
CA PHE A 108 0.47 -9.19 -18.62
C PHE A 108 1.81 -9.25 -19.32
N PHE A 109 2.47 -10.40 -19.18
CA PHE A 109 3.75 -10.72 -19.77
C PHE A 109 3.58 -11.96 -20.64
N ASP A 110 3.85 -11.83 -21.93
CA ASP A 110 3.74 -12.88 -22.94
C ASP A 110 5.08 -12.96 -23.69
N ASP A 111 5.88 -13.97 -23.34
CA ASP A 111 7.26 -14.17 -23.80
C ASP A 111 8.13 -12.90 -23.74
N LEU A 112 7.94 -12.08 -22.69
CA LEU A 112 8.68 -10.83 -22.54
C LEU A 112 10.16 -11.13 -22.26
N ARG A 113 11.02 -10.80 -23.21
CA ARG A 113 12.48 -10.95 -23.10
C ARG A 113 13.09 -9.77 -22.34
N VAL A 114 13.76 -10.05 -21.23
CA VAL A 114 14.40 -9.08 -20.34
C VAL A 114 15.88 -9.43 -20.19
N PRO A 115 16.83 -8.49 -20.43
CA PRO A 115 18.26 -8.76 -20.28
C PRO A 115 18.62 -9.25 -18.87
N ALA A 116 19.53 -10.22 -18.76
CA ALA A 116 19.95 -10.77 -17.46
C ALA A 116 20.57 -9.70 -16.54
N LYS A 117 21.19 -8.66 -17.11
CA LYS A 117 21.71 -7.50 -16.35
C LYS A 117 20.63 -6.68 -15.64
N ASN A 118 19.36 -6.87 -15.99
CA ASN A 118 18.23 -6.20 -15.36
C ASN A 118 17.72 -6.95 -14.10
N LEU A 119 18.30 -8.12 -13.78
CA LEU A 119 18.10 -8.77 -12.50
C LEU A 119 18.63 -7.87 -11.37
N ILE A 120 17.81 -7.63 -10.35
CA ILE A 120 18.22 -6.90 -9.16
C ILE A 120 18.79 -7.88 -8.13
N GLY A 121 20.06 -7.69 -7.80
CA GLY A 121 20.77 -8.52 -6.83
C GLY A 121 21.05 -9.92 -7.38
N GLU A 122 20.83 -10.92 -6.56
CA GLU A 122 21.10 -12.32 -6.87
C GLU A 122 19.82 -13.07 -7.26
N GLU A 123 19.96 -14.00 -8.21
CA GLU A 123 18.86 -14.86 -8.64
C GLU A 123 18.33 -15.69 -7.47
N GLY A 124 17.00 -15.75 -7.33
CA GLY A 124 16.31 -16.50 -6.29
C GLY A 124 16.30 -15.82 -4.92
N LYS A 125 16.85 -14.60 -4.79
CA LYS A 125 16.89 -13.81 -3.55
C LYS A 125 15.93 -12.61 -3.55
N GLY A 126 15.13 -12.44 -4.60
CA GLY A 126 14.23 -11.30 -4.81
C GLY A 126 13.27 -11.00 -3.66
N PHE A 127 12.71 -12.04 -3.01
CA PHE A 127 11.82 -11.83 -1.86
C PHE A 127 12.53 -11.17 -0.67
N ARG A 128 13.84 -11.42 -0.48
CA ARG A 128 14.60 -10.77 0.59
C ARG A 128 14.67 -9.26 0.37
N TYR A 129 14.94 -8.83 -0.86
CA TYR A 129 15.05 -7.40 -1.20
C TYR A 129 13.73 -6.65 -1.04
N LEU A 130 12.60 -7.35 -1.21
CA LEU A 130 11.27 -6.81 -0.93
C LEU A 130 11.08 -6.50 0.56
N LEU A 131 11.50 -7.39 1.47
CA LEU A 131 11.28 -7.22 2.91
C LEU A 131 11.87 -5.92 3.45
N ASP A 132 13.03 -5.51 2.93
CA ASP A 132 13.71 -4.27 3.32
C ASP A 132 12.85 -3.04 2.97
N GLY A 133 12.07 -3.10 1.89
CA GLY A 133 11.14 -2.05 1.48
C GLY A 133 9.77 -2.08 2.16
N LEU A 134 9.29 -3.25 2.60
CA LEU A 134 7.92 -3.38 3.14
C LEU A 134 7.70 -2.62 4.45
N ASN A 135 8.71 -2.53 5.33
CA ASN A 135 8.56 -1.75 6.56
C ASN A 135 8.50 -0.24 6.25
N ALA A 136 9.33 0.24 5.32
CA ALA A 136 9.27 1.62 4.85
C ALA A 136 7.91 1.93 4.22
N GLU A 137 7.38 1.05 3.38
CA GLU A 137 6.05 1.19 2.76
C GLU A 137 4.94 1.29 3.82
N ARG A 138 4.94 0.41 4.84
CA ARG A 138 3.97 0.47 5.93
C ARG A 138 4.04 1.81 6.67
N ILE A 139 5.23 2.29 6.97
CA ILE A 139 5.43 3.57 7.67
C ILE A 139 4.93 4.73 6.81
N LEU A 140 5.26 4.76 5.51
CA LEU A 140 4.81 5.78 4.57
C LEU A 140 3.28 5.84 4.46
N ILE A 141 2.63 4.70 4.27
CA ILE A 141 1.15 4.62 4.21
C ILE A 141 0.54 5.00 5.57
N SER A 142 1.22 4.71 6.67
CA SER A 142 0.73 5.10 7.99
C SER A 142 0.72 6.62 8.14
N ALA A 143 1.76 7.32 7.68
CA ALA A 143 1.83 8.77 7.66
C ALA A 143 0.75 9.39 6.75
N GLU A 144 0.49 8.78 5.58
CA GLU A 144 -0.61 9.18 4.69
C GLU A 144 -1.97 9.09 5.40
N ALA A 145 -2.24 7.97 6.09
CA ALA A 145 -3.47 7.77 6.83
C ALA A 145 -3.66 8.80 7.97
N ILE A 146 -2.58 9.25 8.63
CA ILE A 146 -2.62 10.34 9.62
C ILE A 146 -3.01 11.68 8.96
N GLY A 147 -2.42 12.00 7.80
CA GLY A 147 -2.77 13.20 7.04
C GLY A 147 -4.25 13.21 6.66
N ASP A 148 -4.76 12.08 6.19
CA ASP A 148 -6.17 11.88 5.86
C ASP A 148 -7.07 12.07 7.08
N ALA A 149 -6.73 11.43 8.21
CA ALA A 149 -7.49 11.57 9.45
C ALA A 149 -7.60 13.04 9.90
N ARG A 150 -6.47 13.78 9.87
CA ARG A 150 -6.42 15.20 10.21
C ARG A 150 -7.29 16.04 9.26
N TRP A 151 -7.26 15.75 7.96
CA TRP A 151 -8.11 16.43 6.98
C TRP A 151 -9.61 16.22 7.27
N PHE A 152 -10.03 14.99 7.57
CA PHE A 152 -11.42 14.71 7.94
C PHE A 152 -11.84 15.42 9.22
N ILE A 153 -10.97 15.43 10.24
CA ILE A 153 -11.24 16.12 11.50
C ILE A 153 -11.38 17.62 11.27
N GLU A 154 -10.50 18.23 10.49
CA GLU A 154 -10.56 19.65 10.13
C GLU A 154 -11.86 19.98 9.37
N LYS A 155 -12.17 19.21 8.32
CA LYS A 155 -13.42 19.36 7.55
C LYS A 155 -14.66 19.25 8.42
N ALA A 156 -14.74 18.22 9.25
CA ALA A 156 -15.87 18.02 10.16
C ALA A 156 -15.99 19.14 11.18
N SER A 157 -14.89 19.59 11.77
CA SER A 157 -14.86 20.65 12.77
C SER A 157 -15.30 22.00 12.19
N ALA A 158 -14.77 22.36 11.01
CA ALA A 158 -15.15 23.57 10.30
C ALA A 158 -16.65 23.56 9.94
N TYR A 159 -17.13 22.49 9.30
CA TYR A 159 -18.54 22.35 8.94
C TYR A 159 -19.45 22.39 10.17
N ALA A 160 -19.05 21.75 11.27
CA ALA A 160 -19.82 21.76 12.51
C ALA A 160 -19.91 23.16 13.15
N GLY A 161 -18.88 23.99 12.99
CA GLY A 161 -18.86 25.38 13.46
C GLY A 161 -19.75 26.32 12.65
N GLU A 162 -19.95 26.03 11.37
CA GLU A 162 -20.69 26.89 10.44
C GLU A 162 -22.15 26.46 10.26
N ARG A 163 -22.40 25.16 10.14
CA ARG A 163 -23.72 24.60 9.82
C ARG A 163 -24.71 24.86 10.96
N ARG A 164 -25.82 25.53 10.66
CA ARG A 164 -26.89 25.82 11.63
C ARG A 164 -28.08 24.87 11.45
N VAL A 165 -28.48 24.25 12.55
CA VAL A 165 -29.73 23.47 12.68
C VAL A 165 -30.29 23.78 14.07
N PHE A 166 -31.60 23.97 14.18
CA PHE A 166 -32.23 24.48 15.42
C PHE A 166 -31.56 25.80 15.89
N ASP A 167 -31.37 26.73 14.95
CA ASP A 167 -30.90 28.13 15.14
C ASP A 167 -29.49 28.33 15.70
N ARG A 168 -28.71 27.27 15.87
CA ARG A 168 -27.32 27.32 16.36
C ARG A 168 -26.38 26.38 15.59
N PRO A 169 -25.06 26.60 15.63
CA PRO A 169 -24.08 25.67 15.07
C PRO A 169 -24.26 24.25 15.59
N ILE A 170 -24.21 23.25 14.70
CA ILE A 170 -24.35 21.84 15.07
C ILE A 170 -23.21 21.37 15.98
N GLY A 171 -22.05 22.02 15.92
CA GLY A 171 -20.90 21.80 16.78
C GLY A 171 -21.14 22.15 18.26
N GLN A 172 -22.30 22.68 18.65
CA GLN A 172 -22.70 22.78 20.06
C GLN A 172 -23.33 21.49 20.59
N ASN A 173 -23.73 20.56 19.71
CA ASN A 173 -24.35 19.31 20.12
C ASN A 173 -23.27 18.29 20.48
N GLN A 174 -23.30 17.74 21.69
CA GLN A 174 -22.32 16.76 22.17
C GLN A 174 -22.23 15.52 21.27
N GLY A 175 -23.34 15.13 20.62
CA GLY A 175 -23.36 14.05 19.62
C GLY A 175 -22.52 14.32 18.37
N ILE A 176 -22.11 15.57 18.12
CA ILE A 176 -21.16 15.98 17.07
C ILE A 176 -19.77 16.22 17.68
N GLN A 177 -19.69 16.92 18.82
CA GLN A 177 -18.41 17.25 19.47
C GLN A 177 -17.62 16.01 19.90
N PHE A 178 -18.26 15.05 20.55
CA PHE A 178 -17.54 13.91 21.14
C PHE A 178 -16.94 12.97 20.09
N PRO A 179 -17.64 12.62 18.98
CA PRO A 179 -17.01 11.86 17.90
C PRO A 179 -15.80 12.56 17.28
N ILE A 180 -15.88 13.88 17.02
CA ILE A 180 -14.75 14.66 16.50
C ILE A 180 -13.56 14.61 17.47
N ALA A 181 -13.81 14.88 18.76
CA ALA A 181 -12.76 14.86 19.79
C ALA A 181 -12.14 13.47 19.97
N ARG A 182 -12.93 12.41 19.86
CA ARG A 182 -12.46 11.02 19.92
C ARG A 182 -11.58 10.68 18.73
N ALA A 183 -11.98 11.07 17.51
CA ALA A 183 -11.19 10.87 16.31
C ALA A 183 -9.85 11.62 16.40
N TYR A 184 -9.85 12.85 16.92
CA TYR A 184 -8.63 13.62 17.17
C TYR A 184 -7.69 12.88 18.13
N ALA A 185 -8.18 12.46 19.30
CA ALA A 185 -7.35 11.75 20.29
C ALA A 185 -6.78 10.44 19.73
N ALA A 186 -7.57 9.68 18.97
CA ALA A 186 -7.13 8.44 18.32
C ALA A 186 -6.06 8.71 17.25
N THR A 187 -6.21 9.78 16.47
CA THR A 187 -5.25 10.18 15.42
C THR A 187 -3.91 10.56 16.03
N GLU A 188 -3.90 11.36 17.09
CA GLU A 188 -2.66 11.76 17.76
C GLU A 188 -1.97 10.56 18.44
N ALA A 189 -2.75 9.65 19.04
CA ALA A 189 -2.20 8.41 19.58
C ALA A 189 -1.57 7.51 18.49
N ALA A 190 -2.19 7.43 17.31
CA ALA A 190 -1.65 6.70 16.17
C ALA A 190 -0.38 7.37 15.62
N ASP A 191 -0.36 8.70 15.48
CA ASP A 191 0.81 9.45 15.00
C ASP A 191 2.03 9.23 15.90
N LEU A 192 1.87 9.17 17.23
CA LEU A 192 2.98 8.82 18.13
C LEU A 192 3.63 7.47 17.79
N MET A 193 2.83 6.47 17.40
CA MET A 193 3.37 5.18 16.96
C MET A 193 4.06 5.29 15.58
N VAL A 194 3.52 6.08 14.66
CA VAL A 194 4.14 6.38 13.36
C VAL A 194 5.51 7.03 13.56
N GLN A 195 5.59 8.09 14.38
CA GLN A 195 6.85 8.77 14.68
C GLN A 195 7.87 7.84 15.33
N LYS A 196 7.43 6.94 16.22
CA LYS A 196 8.31 5.92 16.80
C LYS A 196 8.87 4.98 15.73
N ALA A 197 8.02 4.50 14.81
CA ALA A 197 8.45 3.63 13.72
C ALA A 197 9.44 4.31 12.77
N ILE A 198 9.20 5.59 12.43
CA ILE A 198 10.12 6.44 11.64
C ILE A 198 11.47 6.55 12.36
N GLY A 199 11.46 6.92 13.65
CA GLY A 199 12.70 7.11 14.41
C GLY A 199 13.57 5.85 14.46
N LEU A 200 12.97 4.68 14.64
CA LEU A 200 13.69 3.40 14.59
C LEU A 200 14.23 3.09 13.19
N PHE A 201 13.41 3.30 12.16
CA PHE A 201 13.81 3.06 10.76
C PHE A 201 15.01 3.93 10.36
N ASP A 202 14.97 5.23 10.69
CA ASP A 202 16.05 6.18 10.36
C ASP A 202 17.37 5.86 11.09
N GLN A 203 17.28 5.24 12.26
CA GLN A 203 18.44 4.78 13.04
C GLN A 203 19.00 3.45 12.54
N GLY A 204 18.35 2.79 11.58
CA GLY A 204 18.71 1.45 11.11
C GLY A 204 18.36 0.34 12.11
N GLU A 205 17.50 0.65 13.10
CA GLU A 205 17.07 -0.28 14.12
C GLU A 205 15.89 -1.15 13.64
N ALA A 206 15.66 -2.28 14.32
CA ALA A 206 14.54 -3.16 14.02
C ALA A 206 13.21 -2.46 14.33
N CYS A 207 12.43 -2.12 13.29
CA CYS A 207 11.16 -1.38 13.40
C CYS A 207 9.93 -2.22 13.02
N GLY A 208 10.06 -3.53 12.83
CA GLY A 208 8.99 -4.39 12.30
C GLY A 208 7.70 -4.36 13.14
N SER A 209 7.83 -4.36 14.47
CA SER A 209 6.70 -4.33 15.40
C SER A 209 5.99 -2.97 15.35
N GLU A 210 6.76 -1.89 15.43
CA GLU A 210 6.27 -0.51 15.37
C GLU A 210 5.64 -0.19 14.02
N ALA A 211 6.22 -0.64 12.90
CA ALA A 211 5.64 -0.44 11.57
C ALA A 211 4.28 -1.15 11.41
N ASN A 212 4.14 -2.36 11.97
CA ASN A 212 2.87 -3.09 11.98
C ASN A 212 1.82 -2.38 12.87
N MET A 213 2.20 -1.98 14.09
CA MET A 213 1.30 -1.24 14.99
C MET A 213 0.91 0.12 14.42
N ALA A 214 1.86 0.86 13.84
CA ALA A 214 1.64 2.14 13.18
C ALA A 214 0.57 2.00 12.08
N LYS A 215 0.74 1.05 11.18
CA LYS A 215 -0.21 0.77 10.08
C LYS A 215 -1.60 0.47 10.64
N LEU A 216 -1.69 -0.41 11.63
CA LEU A 216 -2.97 -0.78 12.23
C LEU A 216 -3.69 0.43 12.82
N LEU A 217 -3.00 1.14 13.72
CA LEU A 217 -3.57 2.26 14.48
C LEU A 217 -3.92 3.43 13.57
N SER A 218 -3.08 3.77 12.60
CA SER A 218 -3.33 4.89 11.69
C SER A 218 -4.48 4.57 10.72
N ALA A 219 -4.57 3.34 10.22
CA ALA A 219 -5.68 2.92 9.36
C ALA A 219 -7.02 2.94 10.11
N ASP A 220 -7.04 2.52 11.38
CA ASP A 220 -8.23 2.56 12.23
C ASP A 220 -8.64 4.01 12.58
N ALA A 221 -7.67 4.86 12.91
CA ALA A 221 -7.91 6.27 13.18
C ALA A 221 -8.45 7.00 11.95
N SER A 222 -7.85 6.78 10.78
CA SER A 222 -8.29 7.36 9.51
C SER A 222 -9.70 6.93 9.13
N TRP A 223 -10.02 5.64 9.26
CA TRP A 223 -11.36 5.11 9.02
C TRP A 223 -12.41 5.73 9.97
N ALA A 224 -12.09 5.80 11.27
CA ALA A 224 -12.99 6.40 12.25
C ALA A 224 -13.21 7.90 12.01
N ALA A 225 -12.16 8.63 11.63
CA ALA A 225 -12.26 10.05 11.27
C ALA A 225 -13.11 10.27 10.01
N ALA A 226 -12.96 9.41 9.00
CA ALA A 226 -13.72 9.48 7.76
C ALA A 226 -15.22 9.23 8.00
N ASP A 227 -15.58 8.17 8.73
CA ASP A 227 -16.96 7.83 9.08
C ASP A 227 -17.62 8.95 9.90
N MET A 228 -16.91 9.45 10.91
CA MET A 228 -17.35 10.60 11.70
C MET A 228 -17.56 11.85 10.84
N CYS A 229 -16.66 12.15 9.91
CA CYS A 229 -16.75 13.34 9.06
C CYS A 229 -17.96 13.25 8.11
N LEU A 230 -18.16 12.08 7.49
CA LEU A 230 -19.32 11.81 6.65
C LEU A 230 -20.63 11.96 7.44
N GLN A 231 -20.70 11.40 8.65
CA GLN A 231 -21.86 11.53 9.53
C GLN A 231 -22.12 12.99 9.97
N THR A 232 -21.06 13.76 10.21
CA THR A 232 -21.13 15.19 10.59
C THR A 232 -21.71 16.05 9.46
N HIS A 233 -21.37 15.74 8.21
CA HIS A 233 -21.92 16.43 7.04
C HIS A 233 -23.34 15.98 6.67
N GLY A 234 -23.78 14.81 7.16
CA GLY A 234 -25.08 14.24 6.82
C GLY A 234 -25.20 14.00 5.32
N GLY A 235 -26.30 14.42 4.70
CA GLY A 235 -26.49 14.27 3.25
C GLY A 235 -25.39 14.90 2.40
N PHE A 236 -24.78 16.00 2.87
CA PHE A 236 -23.68 16.66 2.16
C PHE A 236 -22.36 15.88 2.20
N GLY A 237 -22.22 14.91 3.10
CA GLY A 237 -21.06 14.00 3.10
C GLY A 237 -21.00 13.11 1.86
N PHE A 238 -22.12 12.96 1.15
CA PHE A 238 -22.24 12.20 -0.11
C PHE A 238 -22.17 13.09 -1.35
N ALA A 239 -22.15 14.42 -1.19
CA ALA A 239 -22.11 15.35 -2.31
C ALA A 239 -20.65 15.59 -2.72
N GLU A 240 -20.39 15.54 -4.03
CA GLU A 240 -19.05 15.74 -4.60
C GLU A 240 -18.48 17.13 -4.27
N GLU A 241 -19.34 18.13 -4.04
CA GLU A 241 -18.92 19.51 -3.73
C GLU A 241 -18.13 19.66 -2.42
N TYR A 242 -18.21 18.69 -1.50
CA TYR A 242 -17.48 18.70 -0.23
C TYR A 242 -16.23 17.80 -0.24
N ASP A 243 -16.01 17.01 -1.30
CA ASP A 243 -14.94 16.00 -1.42
C ASP A 243 -14.90 14.89 -0.34
N VAL A 244 -15.80 14.92 0.65
CA VAL A 244 -15.82 13.95 1.76
C VAL A 244 -16.04 12.53 1.24
N GLU A 245 -17.01 12.32 0.34
CA GLU A 245 -17.26 10.99 -0.26
C GLU A 245 -16.03 10.45 -0.96
N ARG A 246 -15.32 11.32 -1.68
CA ARG A 246 -14.17 10.94 -2.51
C ARG A 246 -13.06 10.46 -1.62
N LYS A 247 -12.72 11.24 -0.59
CA LYS A 247 -11.66 10.91 0.34
C LYS A 247 -12.05 9.73 1.22
N PHE A 248 -13.32 9.62 1.62
CA PHE A 248 -13.83 8.51 2.45
C PHE A 248 -13.52 7.16 1.81
N ARG A 249 -13.71 7.04 0.49
CA ARG A 249 -13.37 5.82 -0.25
C ARG A 249 -11.91 5.42 -0.03
N GLU A 250 -10.96 6.36 -0.10
CA GLU A 250 -9.52 6.10 0.02
C GLU A 250 -9.15 5.44 1.35
N THR A 251 -9.78 5.85 2.46
CA THR A 251 -9.48 5.28 3.79
C THR A 251 -9.77 3.78 3.90
N ARG A 252 -10.70 3.25 3.09
CA ARG A 252 -11.00 1.82 3.08
C ARG A 252 -9.82 0.98 2.59
N LEU A 253 -8.92 1.57 1.79
CA LEU A 253 -7.72 0.89 1.29
C LEU A 253 -6.74 0.58 2.40
N TYR A 254 -6.52 1.50 3.34
CA TYR A 254 -5.55 1.34 4.43
C TYR A 254 -5.89 0.15 5.33
N GLN A 255 -7.15 -0.27 5.36
CA GLN A 255 -7.62 -1.46 6.06
C GLN A 255 -7.27 -2.79 5.34
N VAL A 256 -6.82 -2.73 4.07
CA VAL A 256 -6.54 -3.91 3.23
C VAL A 256 -5.07 -3.96 2.80
N ALA A 257 -4.51 -2.84 2.35
CA ALA A 257 -3.18 -2.71 1.77
C ALA A 257 -2.29 -1.78 2.61
N PRO A 258 -0.95 -1.90 2.51
CA PRO A 258 -0.19 -2.91 1.75
C PRO A 258 -0.16 -4.29 2.44
N ILE A 259 -0.68 -4.38 3.67
CA ILE A 259 -0.81 -5.61 4.44
C ILE A 259 -2.18 -5.66 5.11
N SER A 260 -2.82 -6.83 5.12
CA SER A 260 -4.13 -6.99 5.75
C SER A 260 -4.05 -6.83 7.26
N THR A 261 -5.11 -6.29 7.86
CA THR A 261 -5.22 -6.16 9.32
C THR A 261 -5.02 -7.50 10.04
N ASN A 262 -5.53 -8.60 9.48
CA ASN A 262 -5.36 -9.93 10.08
C ASN A 262 -3.89 -10.37 10.12
N LEU A 263 -3.09 -10.09 9.08
CA LEU A 263 -1.67 -10.43 9.12
C LEU A 263 -0.89 -9.58 10.13
N ILE A 264 -1.26 -8.31 10.30
CA ILE A 264 -0.68 -7.47 11.35
C ILE A 264 -1.00 -8.07 12.73
N LEU A 265 -2.25 -8.45 12.97
CA LEU A 265 -2.66 -9.05 14.23
C LEU A 265 -1.96 -10.39 14.49
N SER A 266 -1.84 -11.25 13.48
CA SER A 266 -1.03 -12.48 13.56
C SER A 266 0.43 -12.18 13.90
N TYR A 267 1.04 -11.18 13.25
CA TYR A 267 2.41 -10.78 13.55
C TYR A 267 2.58 -10.33 15.00
N ILE A 268 1.69 -9.47 15.49
CA ILE A 268 1.73 -8.98 16.87
C ILE A 268 1.54 -10.14 17.85
N ALA A 269 0.53 -10.99 17.62
CA ALA A 269 0.26 -12.14 18.47
C ALA A 269 1.48 -13.08 18.59
N GLU A 270 2.07 -13.45 17.45
CA GLU A 270 3.13 -14.46 17.41
C GLU A 270 4.51 -13.89 17.76
N HIS A 271 4.90 -12.77 17.15
CA HIS A 271 6.26 -12.24 17.24
C HIS A 271 6.47 -11.23 18.36
N VAL A 272 5.42 -10.51 18.76
CA VAL A 272 5.53 -9.51 19.84
C VAL A 272 5.09 -10.10 21.17
N LEU A 273 3.97 -10.84 21.17
CA LEU A 273 3.38 -11.40 22.40
C LEU A 273 3.78 -12.85 22.66
N GLY A 274 4.42 -13.54 21.71
CA GLY A 274 4.89 -14.91 21.89
C GLY A 274 3.77 -15.95 21.95
N LEU A 275 2.59 -15.64 21.42
CA LEU A 275 1.48 -16.60 21.36
C LEU A 275 1.75 -17.69 20.30
N PRO A 276 1.18 -18.90 20.46
CA PRO A 276 1.34 -19.97 19.48
C PRO A 276 0.86 -19.55 18.08
N ARG A 277 1.60 -19.99 17.06
CA ARG A 277 1.32 -19.69 15.66
C ARG A 277 -0.04 -20.20 15.20
N SER A 278 -0.81 -19.36 14.48
CA SER A 278 -2.18 -19.72 14.12
C SER A 278 -2.31 -20.62 12.88
N PHE A 279 -1.30 -20.72 12.00
CA PHE A 279 -1.19 -21.68 10.88
C PHE A 279 0.15 -21.57 10.13
#